data_AF-K6TWZ6-F1
#
_entry.id   AF-K6TWZ6-F1
#
_cell.length_a   1.000
_cell.length_b   1.000
_cell.length_c   1.000
_cell.angle_alpha   90.00
_cell.angle_beta   90.00
_cell.angle_gamma   90.00
#
_symmetry.space_group_name_H-M   'P 1'
#
loop_
_entity.id
_entity.type
_entity.pdbx_description
1 polymer ?
#
loop_
_entity_poly.entity_id
_entity_poly.type
_entity_poly.pdbx_seq_one_letter_code
_entity_poly.pdbx_strand_id
1 'polypeptide(L)'
;MKKTLYNYKDKILKLPIKDKYNKNEILTKDFLIEKEKDIEIYYSPHNEYINPKAKVFIVGITPGFQQMSTAISAARRELEESNDIKEIQYKCKEAGRFSGSLRKNLISMLDEIELNKYLSIESCSKLFGEKDCLLHTVSLIPYAVFVKGQNYSGHTPKLIKSEFLMKYIYNNFVDELKELNNAGNILIIPLGRCVEEVLYKLCEIKVINENQILKGFPHPSGANVNRLVQLRGNKEELIKIIRRRY
;
A
#
# COMPACT_ATOMS: atom_id res chain seq x y z
N MET A 1 -15.67 -4.31 11.14
CA MET A 1 -16.15 -3.61 9.94
C MET A 1 -15.07 -2.63 9.48
N LYS A 2 -14.69 -2.70 8.20
CA LYS A 2 -13.71 -1.78 7.58
C LYS A 2 -14.19 -0.34 7.73
N LYS A 3 -13.33 0.52 8.29
CA LYS A 3 -13.51 1.97 8.40
C LYS A 3 -13.16 2.63 7.07
N THR A 4 -14.02 3.54 6.62
CA THR A 4 -13.87 4.25 5.34
C THR A 4 -14.09 5.76 5.50
N LEU A 5 -13.90 6.50 4.41
CA LEU A 5 -14.13 7.95 4.36
C LEU A 5 -15.55 8.32 4.76
N TYR A 6 -16.54 7.46 4.47
CA TYR A 6 -17.91 7.64 4.96
C TYR A 6 -17.99 7.79 6.49
N ASN A 7 -17.13 7.11 7.25
CA ASN A 7 -17.13 7.18 8.72
C ASN A 7 -16.35 8.39 9.28
N TYR A 8 -15.48 9.01 8.47
CA TYR A 8 -14.54 10.03 8.94
C TYR A 8 -14.73 11.39 8.26
N LYS A 9 -15.58 11.52 7.23
CA LYS A 9 -15.78 12.78 6.49
C LYS A 9 -16.08 13.97 7.41
N ASP A 10 -16.95 13.81 8.40
CA ASP A 10 -17.35 14.92 9.29
C ASP A 10 -16.22 15.34 10.23
N LYS A 11 -15.35 14.39 10.60
CA LYS A 11 -14.14 14.66 11.40
C LYS A 11 -13.07 15.33 10.55
N ILE A 12 -12.93 14.92 9.29
CA ILE A 12 -12.01 15.54 8.33
C ILE A 12 -12.44 16.97 8.04
N LEU A 13 -13.72 17.25 7.79
CA LEU A 13 -14.24 18.59 7.52
C LEU A 13 -13.92 19.62 8.63
N LYS A 14 -13.77 19.15 9.88
CA LYS A 14 -13.37 20.00 11.03
C LYS A 14 -11.89 20.38 11.04
N LEU A 15 -11.04 19.71 10.26
CA LEU A 15 -9.63 20.07 10.15
C LEU A 15 -9.47 21.36 9.34
N PRO A 16 -8.43 22.19 9.62
CA PRO A 16 -8.10 23.32 8.77
C PRO A 16 -7.58 22.86 7.41
N ILE A 17 -7.93 23.54 6.32
CA ILE A 17 -7.42 23.22 4.98
C ILE A 17 -5.92 23.54 4.92
N LYS A 18 -5.09 22.50 4.75
CA LYS A 18 -3.62 22.59 4.67
C LYS A 18 -3.05 21.48 3.78
N ASP A 19 -1.87 21.68 3.23
CA ASP A 19 -1.15 20.67 2.43
C ASP A 19 -0.62 19.50 3.27
N LYS A 20 -0.27 19.76 4.53
CA LYS A 20 0.28 18.77 5.46
C LYS A 20 -0.20 19.07 6.87
N TYR A 21 -0.37 18.01 7.64
CA TYR A 21 -0.67 18.03 9.06
C TYR A 21 0.53 17.48 9.83
N ASN A 22 0.69 17.94 11.06
CA ASN A 22 1.63 17.37 12.00
C ASN A 22 0.95 16.28 12.86
N LYS A 23 1.76 15.53 13.64
CA LYS A 23 1.25 14.40 14.43
C LYS A 23 0.16 14.81 15.42
N ASN A 24 0.27 15.98 16.04
CA ASN A 24 -0.68 16.43 17.07
C ASN A 24 -2.05 16.79 16.47
N GLU A 25 -2.13 17.08 15.18
CA GLU A 25 -3.38 17.43 14.50
C GLU A 25 -4.22 16.20 14.11
N ILE A 26 -3.57 15.09 13.75
CA ILE A 26 -4.26 13.92 13.15
C ILE A 26 -3.97 12.58 13.84
N LEU A 27 -3.03 12.51 14.80
CA LEU A 27 -2.94 11.38 15.74
C LEU A 27 -3.76 11.68 16.99
N THR A 28 -5.06 11.90 16.78
CA THR A 28 -6.02 12.31 17.82
C THR A 28 -7.08 11.23 18.03
N LYS A 29 -7.88 11.38 19.11
CA LYS A 29 -9.01 10.47 19.40
C LYS A 29 -10.03 10.40 18.26
N ASP A 30 -10.18 11.48 17.49
CA ASP A 30 -11.09 11.50 16.35
C ASP A 30 -10.66 10.51 15.27
N PHE A 31 -9.36 10.37 15.03
CA PHE A 31 -8.81 9.49 14.00
C PHE A 31 -8.37 8.12 14.51
N LEU A 32 -8.28 7.91 15.83
CA LEU A 32 -7.94 6.62 16.42
C LEU A 32 -9.02 5.59 16.10
N ILE A 33 -8.61 4.48 15.47
CA ILE A 33 -9.47 3.31 15.20
C ILE A 33 -9.41 2.37 16.38
N GLU A 34 -8.20 2.01 16.81
CA GLU A 34 -8.00 1.03 17.86
C GLU A 34 -6.61 1.17 18.48
N LYS A 35 -6.48 0.74 19.74
CA LYS A 35 -5.22 0.74 20.49
C LYS A 35 -5.08 -0.56 21.27
N GLU A 36 -3.89 -1.16 21.21
CA GLU A 36 -3.50 -2.29 22.04
C GLU A 36 -2.10 -2.03 22.62
N LYS A 37 -2.01 -1.83 23.94
CA LYS A 37 -0.76 -1.48 24.64
C LYS A 37 -0.10 -0.26 23.97
N ASP A 38 1.09 -0.44 23.41
CA ASP A 38 1.88 0.59 22.73
C ASP A 38 1.55 0.76 21.24
N ILE A 39 0.64 -0.07 20.71
CA ILE A 39 0.25 -0.08 19.30
C ILE A 39 -1.02 0.77 19.12
N GLU A 40 -0.97 1.72 18.21
CA GLU A 40 -2.09 2.59 17.88
C GLU A 40 -2.35 2.57 16.38
N ILE A 41 -3.61 2.41 16.00
CA ILE A 41 -4.05 2.35 14.60
C ILE A 41 -4.94 3.58 14.35
N TYR A 42 -4.53 4.41 13.41
CA TYR A 42 -5.24 5.63 13.02
C TYR A 42 -5.77 5.51 11.59
N TYR A 43 -6.93 6.10 11.39
CA TYR A 43 -7.59 6.14 10.09
C TYR A 43 -6.73 6.83 9.02
N SER A 44 -6.71 6.26 7.82
CA SER A 44 -6.01 6.78 6.66
C SER A 44 -6.77 6.42 5.38
N PRO A 45 -7.23 7.39 4.56
CA PRO A 45 -8.03 7.11 3.37
C PRO A 45 -7.23 6.54 2.19
N HIS A 46 -5.90 6.41 2.32
CA HIS A 46 -4.97 6.08 1.24
C HIS A 46 -5.25 4.74 0.53
N ASN A 47 -5.76 3.73 1.24
CA ASN A 47 -5.92 2.38 0.69
C ASN A 47 -7.33 2.11 0.12
N GLU A 48 -8.30 3.00 0.31
CA GLU A 48 -9.72 2.65 0.17
C GLU A 48 -10.21 2.39 -1.26
N TYR A 49 -9.66 3.09 -2.26
CA TYR A 49 -10.07 2.88 -3.64
C TYR A 49 -9.60 1.53 -4.19
N ILE A 50 -10.52 0.67 -4.61
CA ILE A 50 -10.21 -0.62 -5.23
C ILE A 50 -10.15 -0.45 -6.75
N ASN A 51 -9.06 -0.92 -7.36
CA ASN A 51 -8.89 -0.89 -8.81
C ASN A 51 -9.15 -2.29 -9.39
N PRO A 52 -10.37 -2.61 -9.88
CA PRO A 52 -10.72 -3.95 -10.33
C PRO A 52 -10.04 -4.36 -11.65
N LYS A 53 -9.37 -3.42 -12.34
CA LYS A 53 -8.68 -3.66 -13.61
C LYS A 53 -7.17 -3.86 -13.45
N ALA A 54 -6.66 -3.76 -12.23
CA ALA A 54 -5.23 -3.82 -11.97
C ALA A 54 -4.63 -5.18 -12.35
N LYS A 55 -3.41 -5.14 -12.89
CA LYS A 55 -2.58 -6.33 -13.17
C LYS A 55 -1.42 -6.44 -12.20
N VAL A 56 -1.00 -5.32 -11.61
CA VAL A 56 0.13 -5.23 -10.68
C VAL A 56 -0.34 -4.66 -9.36
N PHE A 57 -0.06 -5.39 -8.29
CA PHE A 57 -0.26 -4.96 -6.92
C PHE A 57 1.08 -4.63 -6.30
N ILE A 58 1.19 -3.44 -5.72
CA ILE A 58 2.37 -3.07 -4.93
C ILE A 58 1.93 -2.99 -3.48
N VAL A 59 2.46 -3.89 -2.66
CA VAL A 59 1.97 -4.15 -1.31
C VAL A 59 2.97 -3.68 -0.27
N GLY A 60 2.58 -2.69 0.53
CA GLY A 60 3.31 -2.24 1.71
C GLY A 60 2.80 -2.90 3.01
N ILE A 61 3.41 -2.54 4.14
CA ILE A 61 2.98 -3.02 5.47
C ILE A 61 1.75 -2.23 5.94
N THR A 62 1.92 -0.93 6.08
CA THR A 62 0.96 0.06 6.59
C THR A 62 1.32 1.42 6.00
N PRO A 63 0.37 2.34 5.79
CA PRO A 63 0.70 3.75 5.54
C PRO A 63 1.56 4.32 6.66
N GLY A 64 2.61 5.05 6.31
CA GLY A 64 3.34 5.90 7.25
C GLY A 64 2.62 7.24 7.49
N PHE A 65 3.05 7.98 8.52
CA PHE A 65 2.47 9.29 8.86
C PHE A 65 2.37 10.26 7.68
N GLN A 66 3.42 10.38 6.86
CA GLN A 66 3.40 11.30 5.72
C GLN A 66 2.32 10.91 4.69
N GLN A 67 2.11 9.61 4.45
CA GLN A 67 1.06 9.14 3.54
C GLN A 67 -0.32 9.39 4.12
N MET A 68 -0.51 9.14 5.43
CA MET A 68 -1.74 9.48 6.15
C MET A 68 -2.04 10.98 6.07
N SER A 69 -1.07 11.84 6.38
CA SER A 69 -1.22 13.29 6.31
C SER A 69 -1.59 13.76 4.90
N THR A 70 -0.90 13.25 3.88
CA THR A 70 -1.17 13.63 2.48
C THR A 70 -2.55 13.16 2.03
N ALA A 71 -2.96 11.96 2.40
CA ALA A 71 -4.28 11.42 2.05
C ALA A 71 -5.42 12.16 2.78
N ILE A 72 -5.26 12.49 4.07
CA ILE A 72 -6.24 13.30 4.81
C ILE A 72 -6.30 14.74 4.27
N SER A 73 -5.17 15.34 3.88
CA SER A 73 -5.15 16.66 3.24
C SER A 73 -5.91 16.66 1.91
N ALA A 74 -5.70 15.62 1.08
CA ALA A 74 -6.48 15.43 -0.15
C ALA A 74 -7.98 15.29 0.16
N ALA A 75 -8.36 14.37 1.06
CA ALA A 75 -9.76 14.21 1.47
C ALA A 75 -10.38 15.52 1.95
N ARG A 76 -9.65 16.29 2.76
CA ARG A 76 -10.13 17.57 3.28
C ARG A 76 -10.49 18.54 2.16
N ARG A 77 -9.62 18.72 1.16
CA ARG A 77 -9.88 19.64 0.04
C ARG A 77 -11.04 19.15 -0.82
N GLU A 78 -11.00 17.87 -1.19
CA GLU A 78 -11.98 17.31 -2.12
C GLU A 78 -13.40 17.27 -1.53
N LEU A 79 -13.54 17.15 -0.20
CA LEU A 79 -14.83 17.23 0.49
C LEU A 79 -15.46 18.64 0.44
N GLU A 80 -14.74 19.68 0.04
CA GLU A 80 -15.33 21.01 -0.23
C GLU A 80 -15.98 21.09 -1.61
N GLU A 81 -15.49 20.27 -2.55
CA GLU A 81 -15.83 20.39 -3.98
C GLU A 81 -16.77 19.27 -4.46
N SER A 82 -16.73 18.10 -3.81
CA SER A 82 -17.47 16.92 -4.22
C SER A 82 -18.10 16.18 -3.03
N ASN A 83 -19.29 15.62 -3.27
CA ASN A 83 -19.92 14.66 -2.37
C ASN A 83 -19.74 13.20 -2.85
N ASP A 84 -19.09 12.99 -4.00
CA ASP A 84 -18.79 11.65 -4.51
C ASP A 84 -17.60 11.05 -3.74
N ILE A 85 -17.92 10.33 -2.67
CA ILE A 85 -16.93 9.69 -1.81
C ILE A 85 -16.01 8.73 -2.59
N LYS A 86 -16.47 8.07 -3.65
CA LYS A 86 -15.63 7.15 -4.42
C LYS A 86 -14.56 7.91 -5.22
N GLU A 87 -14.95 9.04 -5.81
CA GLU A 87 -14.01 9.94 -6.47
C GLU A 87 -12.96 10.46 -5.47
N ILE A 88 -13.40 10.87 -4.27
CA ILE A 88 -12.50 11.37 -3.23
C ILE A 88 -11.53 10.27 -2.75
N GLN A 89 -12.01 9.03 -2.56
CA GLN A 89 -11.16 7.89 -2.21
C GLN A 89 -10.09 7.64 -3.29
N TYR A 90 -10.44 7.78 -4.57
CA TYR A 90 -9.50 7.68 -5.67
C TYR A 90 -8.40 8.76 -5.56
N LYS A 91 -8.80 10.03 -5.42
CA LYS A 91 -7.85 11.16 -5.27
C LYS A 91 -6.96 11.02 -4.03
N CYS A 92 -7.49 10.49 -2.92
CA CYS A 92 -6.72 10.16 -1.72
C CYS A 92 -5.66 9.08 -1.98
N LYS A 93 -6.01 8.02 -2.72
CA LYS A 93 -5.07 6.97 -3.12
C LYS A 93 -3.98 7.56 -4.01
N GLU A 94 -4.34 8.36 -4.99
CA GLU A 94 -3.40 9.03 -5.90
C GLU A 94 -2.42 9.94 -5.19
N ALA A 95 -2.90 10.77 -4.26
CA ALA A 95 -2.07 11.68 -3.49
C ALA A 95 -1.12 10.94 -2.53
N GLY A 96 -1.61 9.89 -1.87
CA GLY A 96 -0.86 9.16 -0.84
C GLY A 96 0.06 8.05 -1.37
N ARG A 97 -0.09 7.60 -2.63
CA ARG A 97 0.70 6.49 -3.20
C ARG A 97 2.10 6.97 -3.52
N PHE A 98 3.09 6.19 -3.06
CA PHE A 98 4.53 6.26 -3.35
C PHE A 98 4.96 7.56 -4.04
N SER A 99 5.63 8.50 -3.37
CA SER A 99 6.03 9.78 -3.96
C SER A 99 7.55 10.01 -3.87
N GLY A 100 8.03 11.04 -4.58
CA GLY A 100 9.43 11.48 -4.54
C GLY A 100 10.43 10.39 -4.96
N SER A 101 11.55 10.32 -4.23
CA SER A 101 12.64 9.38 -4.51
C SER A 101 12.22 7.91 -4.43
N LEU A 102 11.24 7.58 -3.58
CA LEU A 102 10.70 6.23 -3.45
C LEU A 102 10.04 5.77 -4.76
N ARG A 103 9.21 6.63 -5.38
CA ARG A 103 8.58 6.34 -6.68
C ARG A 103 9.63 6.21 -7.78
N LYS A 104 10.59 7.13 -7.83
CA LYS A 104 11.68 7.10 -8.83
C LYS A 104 12.47 5.79 -8.75
N ASN A 105 12.87 5.38 -7.54
CA ASN A 105 13.57 4.12 -7.33
C ASN A 105 12.71 2.93 -7.76
N LEU A 106 11.46 2.88 -7.32
CA LEU A 106 10.53 1.80 -7.68
C LEU A 106 10.38 1.67 -9.20
N ILE A 107 10.11 2.76 -9.92
CA ILE A 107 10.00 2.77 -11.39
C ILE A 107 11.29 2.21 -12.03
N SER A 108 12.45 2.76 -11.65
CA SER A 108 13.75 2.33 -12.20
C SER A 108 14.00 0.84 -12.01
N MET A 109 13.63 0.29 -10.85
CA MET A 109 13.85 -1.12 -10.54
C MET A 109 12.87 -2.04 -11.28
N LEU A 110 11.62 -1.60 -11.47
CA LEU A 110 10.63 -2.34 -12.24
C LEU A 110 10.99 -2.37 -13.74
N ASP A 111 11.51 -1.27 -14.27
CA ASP A 111 12.05 -1.21 -15.63
C ASP A 111 13.30 -2.09 -15.78
N GLU A 112 14.17 -2.13 -14.76
CA GLU A 112 15.38 -2.97 -14.79
C GLU A 112 15.08 -4.47 -14.87
N ILE A 113 13.96 -4.93 -14.29
CA ILE A 113 13.46 -6.31 -14.40
C ILE A 113 12.47 -6.49 -15.55
N GLU A 114 12.42 -5.52 -16.47
CA GLU A 114 11.65 -5.56 -17.72
C GLU A 114 10.13 -5.66 -17.55
N LEU A 115 9.56 -5.29 -16.39
CA LEU A 115 8.12 -5.39 -16.15
C LEU A 115 7.31 -4.59 -17.18
N ASN A 116 7.84 -3.44 -17.61
CA ASN A 116 7.25 -2.60 -18.65
C ASN A 116 6.99 -3.37 -19.95
N LYS A 117 7.91 -4.24 -20.38
CA LYS A 117 7.76 -5.03 -21.60
C LYS A 117 6.57 -5.99 -21.53
N TYR A 118 6.41 -6.67 -20.40
CA TYR A 118 5.28 -7.62 -20.20
C TYR A 118 3.94 -6.93 -20.04
N LEU A 119 3.94 -5.68 -19.59
CA LEU A 119 2.73 -4.85 -19.54
C LEU A 119 2.46 -4.14 -20.88
N SER A 120 3.34 -4.30 -21.87
CA SER A 120 3.28 -3.61 -23.17
C SER A 120 3.21 -2.09 -23.02
N ILE A 121 4.02 -1.54 -22.11
CA ILE A 121 4.18 -0.11 -21.87
C ILE A 121 5.65 0.29 -22.02
N GLU A 122 5.91 1.54 -22.39
CA GLU A 122 7.27 2.04 -22.62
C GLU A 122 8.14 2.00 -21.35
N SER A 123 7.56 2.41 -20.22
CA SER A 123 8.20 2.39 -18.89
C SER A 123 7.14 2.21 -17.81
N CYS A 124 7.54 1.62 -16.68
CA CYS A 124 6.74 1.48 -15.47
C CYS A 124 6.34 2.84 -14.86
N SER A 125 6.95 3.95 -15.30
CA SER A 125 6.47 5.29 -14.98
C SER A 125 5.01 5.51 -15.40
N LYS A 126 4.56 4.90 -16.51
CA LYS A 126 3.18 4.98 -16.98
C LYS A 126 2.17 4.40 -15.99
N LEU A 127 2.57 3.50 -15.09
CA LEU A 127 1.73 2.96 -14.00
C LEU A 127 1.30 4.02 -12.97
N PHE A 128 2.02 5.13 -12.89
CA PHE A 128 1.73 6.24 -12.00
C PHE A 128 1.14 7.45 -12.74
N GLY A 129 0.65 7.24 -13.97
CA GLY A 129 0.04 8.24 -14.84
C GLY A 129 -0.92 7.57 -15.81
N GLU A 130 -0.69 7.72 -17.12
CA GLU A 130 -1.59 7.27 -18.21
C GLU A 130 -2.10 5.81 -18.13
N LYS A 131 -1.37 4.91 -17.46
CA LYS A 131 -1.71 3.49 -17.31
C LYS A 131 -1.94 3.13 -15.83
N ASP A 132 -2.41 4.07 -15.01
CA ASP A 132 -2.74 3.83 -13.60
C ASP A 132 -3.76 2.69 -13.40
N CYS A 133 -4.58 2.42 -14.41
CA CYS A 133 -5.59 1.37 -14.37
C CYS A 133 -4.98 -0.03 -14.24
N LEU A 134 -3.70 -0.19 -14.58
CA LEU A 134 -2.94 -1.43 -14.40
C LEU A 134 -2.36 -1.58 -12.99
N LEU A 135 -2.30 -0.50 -12.21
CA LEU A 135 -1.67 -0.47 -10.89
C LEU A 135 -2.71 -0.41 -9.78
N HIS A 136 -2.50 -1.24 -8.76
CA HIS A 136 -3.14 -1.09 -7.47
C HIS A 136 -2.07 -1.00 -6.38
N THR A 137 -2.09 0.09 -5.61
CA THR A 137 -1.22 0.24 -4.44
C THR A 137 -2.05 -0.02 -3.19
N VAL A 138 -1.55 -0.86 -2.30
CA VAL A 138 -2.26 -1.30 -1.09
C VAL A 138 -1.26 -1.59 0.03
N SER A 139 -1.76 -1.63 1.26
CA SER A 139 -1.00 -2.05 2.44
C SER A 139 -1.68 -3.27 3.06
N LEU A 140 -0.91 -4.20 3.63
CA LEU A 140 -1.46 -5.33 4.37
C LEU A 140 -2.42 -4.88 5.49
N ILE A 141 -2.05 -3.80 6.18
CA ILE A 141 -2.91 -3.09 7.13
C ILE A 141 -3.33 -1.78 6.46
N PRO A 142 -4.62 -1.54 6.19
CA PRO A 142 -5.07 -0.41 5.39
C PRO A 142 -4.97 0.95 6.12
N TYR A 143 -4.68 0.93 7.42
CA TYR A 143 -4.65 2.09 8.31
C TYR A 143 -3.25 2.37 8.82
N ALA A 144 -2.99 3.60 9.26
CA ALA A 144 -1.67 3.99 9.74
C ALA A 144 -1.40 3.43 11.14
N VAL A 145 -0.41 2.55 11.25
CA VAL A 145 -0.03 1.91 12.51
C VAL A 145 1.21 2.58 13.10
N PHE A 146 1.13 2.86 14.40
CA PHE A 146 2.22 3.41 15.19
C PHE A 146 2.52 2.53 16.39
N VAL A 147 3.80 2.43 16.75
CA VAL A 147 4.25 1.80 17.99
C VAL A 147 5.05 2.82 18.78
N LYS A 148 4.61 3.15 19.99
CA LYS A 148 5.18 4.24 20.81
C LYS A 148 5.30 5.56 20.03
N GLY A 149 4.29 5.88 19.22
CA GLY A 149 4.22 7.11 18.41
C GLY A 149 5.12 7.13 17.16
N GLN A 150 5.85 6.05 16.84
CA GLN A 150 6.67 5.92 15.63
C GLN A 150 6.01 5.04 14.59
N ASN A 151 6.28 5.29 13.30
CA ASN A 151 5.74 4.47 12.22
C ASN A 151 6.09 2.99 12.45
N TYR A 152 5.10 2.12 12.36
CA TYR A 152 5.32 0.69 12.51
C TYR A 152 6.07 0.10 11.30
N SER A 153 7.14 -0.65 11.57
CA SER A 153 8.03 -1.23 10.56
C SER A 153 7.79 -2.71 10.28
N GLY A 154 6.86 -3.36 10.97
CA GLY A 154 6.63 -4.80 10.87
C GLY A 154 7.41 -5.66 11.87
N HIS A 155 8.34 -5.09 12.64
CA HIS A 155 9.31 -5.84 13.44
C HIS A 155 9.02 -5.92 14.94
N THR A 156 8.51 -4.84 15.54
CA THR A 156 8.25 -4.76 16.99
C THR A 156 6.83 -4.26 17.25
N PRO A 157 5.85 -5.15 17.48
CA PRO A 157 5.96 -6.60 17.46
C PRO A 157 6.20 -7.14 16.04
N LYS A 158 6.66 -8.39 15.90
CA LYS A 158 6.77 -9.04 14.58
C LYS A 158 5.36 -9.24 14.03
N LEU A 159 5.08 -8.73 12.83
CA LEU A 159 3.71 -8.67 12.27
C LEU A 159 3.01 -10.02 12.30
N ILE A 160 3.66 -11.06 11.77
CA ILE A 160 3.10 -12.42 11.69
C ILE A 160 2.77 -13.04 13.06
N LYS A 161 3.35 -12.52 14.15
CA LYS A 161 3.12 -12.99 15.52
C LYS A 161 2.11 -12.13 16.29
N SER A 162 1.61 -11.05 15.71
CA SER A 162 0.64 -10.15 16.36
C SER A 162 -0.76 -10.47 15.85
N GLU A 163 -1.54 -11.20 16.65
CA GLU A 163 -2.96 -11.47 16.34
C GLU A 163 -3.75 -10.18 16.13
N PHE A 164 -3.48 -9.17 16.96
CA PHE A 164 -4.08 -7.85 16.89
C PHE A 164 -3.88 -7.16 15.53
N LEU A 165 -2.70 -7.27 14.92
CA LEU A 165 -2.42 -6.69 13.61
C LEU A 165 -2.86 -7.62 12.47
N MET A 166 -2.65 -8.93 12.61
CA MET A 166 -3.03 -9.93 11.60
C MET A 166 -4.54 -9.93 11.32
N LYS A 167 -5.39 -9.62 12.31
CA LYS A 167 -6.84 -9.48 12.10
C LYS A 167 -7.18 -8.43 11.02
N TYR A 168 -6.41 -7.35 10.93
CA TYR A 168 -6.63 -6.32 9.90
C TYR A 168 -6.26 -6.82 8.51
N ILE A 169 -5.28 -7.72 8.39
CA ILE A 169 -4.90 -8.31 7.11
C ILE A 169 -6.00 -9.25 6.63
N TYR A 170 -6.45 -10.16 7.49
CA TYR A 170 -7.51 -11.12 7.15
C TYR A 170 -8.85 -10.44 6.83
N ASN A 171 -9.21 -9.39 7.57
CA ASN A 171 -10.52 -8.74 7.40
C ASN A 171 -10.53 -7.60 6.36
N ASN A 172 -9.38 -7.25 5.76
CA ASN A 172 -9.34 -6.16 4.78
C ASN A 172 -8.57 -6.60 3.53
N PHE A 173 -7.28 -6.93 3.64
CA PHE A 173 -6.47 -7.26 2.46
C PHE A 173 -6.98 -8.52 1.74
N VAL A 174 -7.37 -9.55 2.48
CA VAL A 174 -7.92 -10.78 1.89
C VAL A 174 -9.27 -10.54 1.23
N ASP A 175 -10.12 -9.70 1.82
CA ASP A 175 -11.42 -9.37 1.23
C ASP A 175 -11.26 -8.48 -0.01
N GLU A 176 -10.33 -7.52 0.01
CA GLU A 176 -9.97 -6.73 -1.16
C GLU A 176 -9.49 -7.60 -2.32
N LEU A 177 -8.71 -8.65 -2.06
CA LEU A 177 -8.30 -9.58 -3.11
C LEU A 177 -9.47 -10.35 -3.74
N LYS A 178 -10.50 -10.69 -2.95
CA LYS A 178 -11.70 -11.39 -3.44
C LYS A 178 -12.60 -10.51 -4.31
N GLU A 179 -12.58 -9.20 -4.11
CA GLU A 179 -13.36 -8.23 -4.89
C GLU A 179 -12.81 -8.02 -6.32
N LEU A 180 -11.66 -8.62 -6.65
CA LEU A 180 -11.00 -8.42 -7.94
C LEU A 180 -11.41 -9.50 -8.94
N ASN A 181 -11.91 -9.05 -10.09
CA ASN A 181 -12.35 -9.92 -11.19
C ASN A 181 -11.25 -10.86 -11.71
N ASN A 182 -9.98 -10.52 -11.51
CA ASN A 182 -8.82 -11.20 -12.05
C ASN A 182 -7.82 -11.62 -10.94
N ALA A 183 -8.31 -11.92 -9.73
CA ALA A 183 -7.47 -12.15 -8.55
C ALA A 183 -6.29 -13.12 -8.79
N GLY A 184 -6.49 -14.25 -9.50
CA GLY A 184 -5.42 -15.19 -9.84
C GLY A 184 -4.38 -14.66 -10.85
N ASN A 185 -4.76 -13.65 -11.64
CA ASN A 185 -3.97 -13.04 -12.70
C ASN A 185 -3.28 -11.73 -12.28
N ILE A 186 -3.25 -11.40 -10.98
CA ILE A 186 -2.45 -10.30 -10.43
C ILE A 186 -1.01 -10.69 -10.06
N LEU A 187 -0.02 -9.89 -10.50
CA LEU A 187 1.35 -9.90 -10.00
C LEU A 187 1.45 -9.05 -8.73
N ILE A 188 1.83 -9.65 -7.60
CA ILE A 188 1.96 -9.02 -6.30
C ILE A 188 3.45 -8.74 -6.02
N ILE A 189 3.78 -7.46 -5.83
CA ILE A 189 5.13 -6.98 -5.54
C ILE A 189 5.21 -6.64 -4.05
N PRO A 190 5.79 -7.51 -3.21
CA PRO A 190 5.95 -7.23 -1.78
C PRO A 190 7.05 -6.19 -1.54
N LEU A 191 6.74 -5.16 -0.77
CA LEU A 191 7.74 -4.18 -0.36
C LEU A 191 8.33 -4.55 1.01
N GLY A 192 9.33 -5.42 0.97
CA GLY A 192 10.13 -5.83 2.13
C GLY A 192 9.75 -7.19 2.70
N ARG A 193 10.67 -7.76 3.49
CA ARG A 193 10.57 -9.14 4.00
C ARG A 193 9.34 -9.40 4.86
N CYS A 194 8.94 -8.44 5.68
CA CYS A 194 7.74 -8.55 6.51
C CYS A 194 6.48 -8.78 5.65
N VAL A 195 6.36 -8.07 4.53
CA VAL A 195 5.24 -8.25 3.60
C VAL A 195 5.32 -9.64 2.96
N GLU A 196 6.51 -10.04 2.49
CA GLU A 196 6.72 -11.35 1.86
C GLU A 196 6.36 -12.52 2.80
N GLU A 197 6.78 -12.47 4.07
CA GLU A 197 6.43 -13.47 5.09
C GLU A 197 4.90 -13.62 5.25
N VAL A 198 4.16 -12.51 5.26
CA VAL A 198 2.69 -12.54 5.35
C VAL A 198 2.08 -13.10 4.06
N LEU A 199 2.58 -12.74 2.88
CA LEU A 199 2.07 -13.29 1.63
C LEU A 199 2.27 -14.80 1.54
N TYR A 200 3.39 -15.35 2.00
CA TYR A 200 3.56 -16.81 2.09
C TYR A 200 2.57 -17.45 3.07
N LYS A 201 2.27 -16.80 4.20
CA LYS A 201 1.22 -17.29 5.10
C LYS A 201 -0.13 -17.35 4.39
N LEU A 202 -0.43 -16.36 3.54
CA LEU A 202 -1.64 -16.36 2.71
C LEU A 202 -1.61 -17.46 1.62
N CYS A 203 -0.44 -17.84 1.11
CA CYS A 203 -0.29 -19.01 0.25
C CYS A 203 -0.58 -20.32 0.97
N GLU A 204 -0.08 -20.50 2.20
CA GLU A 204 -0.33 -21.72 3.00
C GLU A 204 -1.83 -21.98 3.20
N ILE A 205 -2.61 -20.91 3.39
CA ILE A 205 -4.07 -20.98 3.55
C ILE A 205 -4.84 -20.82 2.23
N LYS A 206 -4.16 -20.92 1.08
CA LYS A 206 -4.74 -20.91 -0.28
C LYS A 206 -5.52 -19.64 -0.66
N VAL A 207 -5.17 -18.50 -0.07
CA VAL A 207 -5.76 -17.20 -0.42
C VAL A 207 -5.15 -16.62 -1.70
N ILE A 208 -3.84 -16.82 -1.90
CA ILE A 208 -3.11 -16.46 -3.13
C ILE A 208 -2.15 -17.58 -3.51
N ASN A 209 -1.74 -17.63 -4.76
CA ASN A 209 -0.75 -18.59 -5.24
C ASN A 209 0.67 -18.01 -5.15
N GLU A 210 1.66 -18.86 -4.87
CA GLU A 210 3.06 -18.42 -4.76
C GLU A 210 3.58 -17.79 -6.07
N ASN A 211 3.10 -18.27 -7.23
CA ASN A 211 3.44 -17.72 -8.55
C ASN A 211 2.91 -16.29 -8.80
N GLN A 212 2.08 -15.76 -7.91
CA GLN A 212 1.65 -14.37 -7.94
C GLN A 212 2.68 -13.44 -7.29
N ILE A 213 3.56 -13.96 -6.43
CA ILE A 213 4.46 -13.15 -5.63
C ILE A 213 5.76 -12.92 -6.40
N LEU A 214 6.13 -11.66 -6.59
CA LEU A 214 7.44 -11.26 -7.09
C LEU A 214 8.49 -11.37 -5.97
N LYS A 215 8.76 -12.61 -5.56
CA LYS A 215 9.66 -12.99 -4.47
C LYS A 215 11.04 -12.38 -4.61
N GLY A 216 11.58 -11.84 -3.51
CA GLY A 216 12.93 -11.29 -3.49
C GLY A 216 13.07 -9.89 -4.12
N PHE A 217 11.97 -9.23 -4.50
CA PHE A 217 12.03 -7.83 -4.93
C PHE A 217 12.47 -6.94 -3.75
N PRO A 218 13.56 -6.16 -3.88
CA PRO A 218 14.07 -5.38 -2.76
C PRO A 218 13.24 -4.12 -2.51
N HIS A 219 13.15 -3.69 -1.24
CA HIS A 219 12.36 -2.51 -0.91
C HIS A 219 12.95 -1.24 -1.60
N PRO A 220 12.13 -0.40 -2.28
CA PRO A 220 12.56 0.78 -3.06
C PRO A 220 13.12 1.96 -2.24
N SER A 221 13.19 1.82 -0.91
CA SER A 221 13.53 2.95 -0.03
C SER A 221 14.99 3.35 -0.20
N GLY A 222 15.26 4.65 -0.13
CA GLY A 222 16.63 5.18 -0.08
C GLY A 222 17.39 4.71 1.17
N ALA A 223 16.68 4.41 2.26
CA ALA A 223 17.28 3.86 3.48
C ALA A 223 17.80 2.41 3.30
N ASN A 224 17.35 1.69 2.26
CA ASN A 224 17.90 0.39 1.90
C ASN A 224 19.15 0.57 1.03
N VAL A 225 20.31 0.70 1.67
CA VAL A 225 21.61 0.90 0.99
C VAL A 225 22.00 -0.28 0.08
N ASN A 226 21.53 -1.49 0.39
CA ASN A 226 21.85 -2.71 -0.36
C ASN A 226 20.88 -3.00 -1.50
N ARG A 227 19.89 -2.13 -1.74
CA ARG A 227 18.81 -2.36 -2.70
C ARG A 227 19.29 -2.74 -4.11
N LEU A 228 20.29 -2.04 -4.64
CA LEU A 228 20.81 -2.29 -5.99
C LEU A 228 21.65 -3.57 -6.06
N VAL A 229 22.31 -3.96 -4.96
CA VAL A 229 23.03 -5.23 -4.88
C VAL A 229 22.03 -6.39 -4.84
N GLN A 230 20.99 -6.27 -4.00
CA GLN A 230 19.90 -7.24 -3.91
C GLN A 230 19.16 -7.39 -5.26
N LEU A 231 18.87 -6.27 -5.93
CA LEU A 231 18.18 -6.30 -7.22
C LEU A 231 19.01 -7.03 -8.27
N ARG A 232 20.30 -6.68 -8.39
CA ARG A 232 21.21 -7.34 -9.32
C ARG A 232 21.33 -8.84 -9.05
N GLY A 233 21.47 -9.23 -7.78
CA GLY A 233 21.55 -10.63 -7.38
C GLY A 233 20.28 -11.44 -7.68
N ASN A 234 19.11 -10.80 -7.61
CA ASN A 234 17.82 -11.46 -7.82
C ASN A 234 17.24 -11.26 -9.23
N LYS A 235 17.88 -10.44 -10.07
CA LYS A 235 17.33 -9.93 -11.33
C LYS A 235 16.83 -11.03 -12.26
N GLU A 236 17.64 -12.06 -12.50
CA GLU A 236 17.28 -13.16 -13.39
C GLU A 236 16.06 -13.93 -12.89
N GLU A 237 15.98 -14.18 -11.59
CA GLU A 237 14.85 -14.89 -10.99
C GLU A 237 13.57 -14.05 -11.03
N LEU A 238 13.69 -12.74 -10.76
CA LEU A 238 12.58 -11.79 -10.88
C LEU A 238 12.01 -11.79 -12.31
N ILE A 239 12.88 -11.73 -13.33
CA ILE A 239 12.48 -11.79 -14.73
C ILE A 239 11.82 -13.15 -15.06
N LYS A 240 12.36 -14.28 -14.56
CA LYS A 240 11.75 -15.61 -14.75
C LYS A 240 10.35 -15.70 -14.14
N ILE A 241 10.12 -15.14 -12.96
CA ILE A 241 8.80 -15.08 -12.33
C ILE A 241 7.82 -14.30 -13.22
N ILE A 242 8.23 -13.16 -13.76
CA ILE A 242 7.38 -12.36 -14.66
C ILE A 242 7.11 -13.13 -15.97
N ARG A 243 8.11 -13.77 -16.58
CA ARG A 243 7.95 -14.56 -17.83
C ARG A 243 7.03 -15.75 -17.68
N ARG A 244 7.03 -16.44 -16.54
CA ARG A 244 6.13 -17.58 -16.33
C ARG A 244 4.64 -17.18 -16.26
N ARG A 245 4.36 -15.88 -16.15
CA ARG A 245 3.04 -15.32 -15.96
C ARG A 245 2.40 -14.77 -17.26
N TYR A 246 3.22 -14.31 -18.19
CA TYR A 246 2.82 -13.62 -19.43
C TYR A 246 3.30 -14.42 -20.64
#